data_AF-A0A918D894-F1
#
_entry.id   AF-A0A918D894-F1
#
_cell.length_a   1.000
_cell.length_b   1.000
_cell.length_c   1.000
_cell.angle_alpha   90.00
_cell.angle_beta   90.00
_cell.angle_gamma   90.00
#
_symmetry.space_group_name_H-M   'P 1'
#
loop_
_entity.id
_entity.type
_entity.pdbx_description
1 polymer ?
#
loop_
_entity_poly.entity_id
_entity_poly.type
_entity_poly.pdbx_seq_one_letter_code
_entity_poly.pdbx_strand_id
1 'polypeptide(L)'
;MVSGFQVTGFALRINREIDVSGKGDITWLPPADILNLLSIAVTMLGVFIAPVLDIGSATVPIKAFGLSVLLLAGYPFALAGHYDMFNPRTRRSWTYCPRQERIALAVVGVSAVAYTALAALR
;
A
#
# COMPACT_ATOMS: atom_id res chain seq x y z
N MET A 1 12.27 -10.96 -2.59
CA MET A 1 11.06 -11.37 -1.84
C MET A 1 10.18 -10.14 -1.56
N VAL A 2 9.46 -9.64 -2.57
CA VAL A 2 8.56 -8.47 -2.42
C VAL A 2 7.33 -8.86 -1.60
N SER A 3 6.74 -10.02 -1.88
CA SER A 3 5.61 -10.59 -1.12
C SER A 3 5.94 -10.88 0.34
N GLY A 4 7.12 -11.45 0.63
CA GLY A 4 7.57 -11.67 2.01
C GLY A 4 7.70 -10.36 2.81
N PHE A 5 8.20 -9.30 2.19
CA PHE A 5 8.30 -7.98 2.82
C PHE A 5 6.93 -7.35 3.05
N GLN A 6 6.02 -7.44 2.07
CA GLN A 6 4.63 -6.95 2.19
C GLN A 6 3.88 -7.63 3.36
N VAL A 7 3.98 -8.96 3.45
CA VAL A 7 3.35 -9.76 4.51
C VAL A 7 3.96 -9.44 5.88
N THR A 8 5.29 -9.31 5.95
CA THR A 8 5.98 -8.94 7.20
C THR A 8 5.56 -7.55 7.67
N GLY A 9 5.51 -6.56 6.77
CA GLY A 9 5.05 -5.21 7.08
C GLY A 9 3.62 -5.20 7.61
N PHE A 10 2.72 -5.97 6.99
CA PHE A 10 1.35 -6.12 7.47
C PHE A 10 1.27 -6.82 8.82
N ALA A 11 2.06 -7.88 9.05
CA ALA A 11 2.10 -8.58 10.33
C ALA A 11 2.58 -7.67 11.46
N LEU A 12 3.62 -6.86 11.23
CA LEU A 12 4.08 -5.85 12.19
C LEU A 12 3.00 -4.81 12.49
N ARG A 13 2.25 -4.40 11.46
CA ARG A 13 1.13 -3.46 11.61
C ARG A 13 0.01 -4.03 12.49
N ILE A 14 -0.37 -5.29 12.26
CA ILE A 14 -1.40 -5.99 13.04
C ILE A 14 -0.95 -6.17 14.49
N ASN A 15 0.30 -6.59 14.73
CA ASN A 15 0.85 -6.71 16.08
C ASN A 15 0.79 -5.38 16.83
N ARG A 16 1.12 -4.26 16.16
CA ARG A 16 0.99 -2.92 16.75
C ARG A 16 -0.46 -2.59 17.12
N GLU A 17 -1.44 -2.97 16.32
CA GLU A 17 -2.86 -2.74 16.64
C GLU A 17 -3.32 -3.59 17.84
N ILE A 18 -2.86 -4.84 17.94
CA ILE A 18 -3.13 -5.70 19.10
C ILE A 18 -2.57 -5.06 20.38
N ASP A 19 -1.33 -4.55 20.32
CA ASP A 19 -0.69 -3.86 21.46
C ASP A 19 -1.42 -2.56 21.86
N VAL A 20 -1.95 -1.82 20.88
CA VAL A 20 -2.75 -0.60 21.10
C VAL A 20 -4.10 -0.95 21.72
N SER A 21 -4.75 -2.02 21.23
CA SER A 21 -5.98 -2.57 21.81
C SER A 21 -5.81 -2.94 23.27
N GLY A 22 -4.72 -3.62 23.61
CA GLY A 22 -4.37 -3.99 24.99
C GLY A 22 -4.18 -2.80 25.93
N LYS A 23 -3.95 -1.60 25.39
CA LYS A 23 -3.82 -0.34 26.14
C LYS A 23 -5.15 0.44 26.23
N GLY A 24 -6.24 -0.10 25.68
CA GLY A 24 -7.56 0.54 25.67
C GLY A 24 -7.69 1.70 24.67
N ASP A 25 -6.79 1.79 23.70
CA ASP A 25 -6.79 2.81 22.66
C ASP A 25 -7.48 2.29 21.38
N ILE A 26 -7.81 3.19 20.45
CA ILE A 26 -8.65 2.87 19.30
C ILE A 26 -7.87 2.05 18.27
N THR A 27 -8.44 0.91 17.87
CA THR A 27 -7.88 0.05 16.83
C THR A 27 -8.56 0.30 15.49
N TRP A 28 -7.78 0.53 14.45
CA TRP A 28 -8.26 0.51 13.08
C TRP A 28 -7.13 0.22 12.10
N LEU A 29 -7.50 -0.25 10.92
CA LEU A 29 -6.61 -0.32 9.76
C LEU A 29 -6.58 1.06 9.06
N PRO A 30 -5.47 1.80 9.09
CA PRO A 30 -5.29 3.00 8.31
C PRO A 30 -5.64 2.79 6.84
N PRO A 31 -6.23 3.79 6.17
CA PRO A 31 -6.34 3.80 4.71
C PRO A 31 -5.01 3.52 3.99
N ALA A 32 -3.87 3.90 4.56
CA ALA A 32 -2.54 3.54 4.08
C ALA A 32 -2.34 2.03 3.89
N ASP A 33 -2.87 1.18 4.79
CA ASP A 33 -2.69 -0.28 4.72
C ASP A 33 -3.38 -0.88 3.47
N ILE A 34 -4.37 -0.20 2.89
CA ILE A 34 -4.99 -0.57 1.62
C ILE A 34 -3.94 -0.60 0.49
N LEU A 35 -2.95 0.30 0.49
CA LEU A 35 -1.89 0.29 -0.52
C LEU A 35 -1.07 -1.00 -0.46
N ASN A 36 -0.71 -1.46 0.74
CA ASN A 36 0.04 -2.70 0.90
C ASN A 36 -0.83 -3.92 0.53
N LEU A 37 -2.10 -3.94 0.93
CA LEU A 37 -3.04 -5.00 0.57
C LEU A 37 -3.25 -5.09 -0.95
N LEU A 38 -3.42 -3.95 -1.62
CA LEU A 38 -3.50 -3.90 -3.08
C LEU A 38 -2.19 -4.35 -3.73
N SER A 39 -1.05 -3.97 -3.17
CA SER A 39 0.26 -4.42 -3.64
C SER A 39 0.40 -5.94 -3.57
N ILE A 40 -0.01 -6.56 -2.47
CA ILE A 40 -0.07 -8.03 -2.31
C ILE A 40 -1.01 -8.63 -3.35
N ALA A 41 -2.23 -8.10 -3.47
CA ALA A 41 -3.22 -8.62 -4.40
C ALA A 41 -2.74 -8.56 -5.86
N VAL A 42 -2.17 -7.44 -6.30
CA VAL A 42 -1.60 -7.27 -7.64
C VAL A 42 -0.42 -8.22 -7.86
N THR A 43 0.43 -8.42 -6.85
CA THR A 43 1.54 -9.37 -6.91
C THR A 43 1.01 -10.80 -7.09
N MET A 44 0.09 -11.25 -6.23
CA MET A 44 -0.44 -12.60 -6.27
C MET A 44 -1.23 -12.88 -7.55
N LEU A 45 -2.16 -12.00 -7.89
CA LEU A 45 -3.04 -12.20 -9.04
C LEU A 45 -2.32 -11.97 -10.36
N GLY A 46 -1.60 -10.85 -10.50
CA GLY A 46 -1.03 -10.44 -11.77
C GLY A 46 0.36 -11.04 -12.08
N VAL A 47 1.18 -11.29 -11.06
CA VAL A 47 2.55 -11.81 -11.27
C VAL A 47 2.61 -13.32 -11.18
N PHE A 48 1.87 -13.94 -10.25
CA PHE A 48 1.95 -15.38 -10.00
C PHE A 48 0.78 -16.18 -10.59
N ILE A 49 -0.46 -15.80 -10.30
CA ILE A 49 -1.63 -16.61 -10.68
C ILE A 49 -1.96 -16.48 -12.18
N ALA A 50 -2.00 -15.26 -12.72
CA ALA A 50 -2.37 -15.03 -14.12
C ALA A 50 -1.49 -15.82 -15.11
N PRO A 51 -0.15 -15.87 -14.99
CA PRO A 51 0.68 -16.68 -15.89
C PRO A 51 0.45 -18.18 -15.76
N VAL A 52 0.20 -18.68 -14.56
CA VAL A 52 -0.07 -20.11 -14.31
C VAL A 52 -1.37 -20.54 -14.98
N LEU A 53 -2.35 -19.64 -15.07
CA LEU A 53 -3.63 -19.85 -15.71
C LEU A 53 -3.65 -19.46 -17.21
N ASP A 54 -2.51 -19.04 -17.77
CA ASP A 54 -2.39 -18.52 -19.14
C ASP A 54 -3.36 -17.35 -19.43
N ILE A 55 -3.59 -16.50 -18.43
CA ILE A 55 -4.44 -15.31 -18.53
C ILE A 55 -3.60 -14.11 -18.97
N GLY A 56 -3.92 -13.59 -20.16
CA GLY A 56 -3.31 -12.38 -20.71
C GLY A 56 -2.05 -12.69 -21.52
N SER A 57 -1.17 -11.69 -21.66
CA SER A 57 0.07 -11.81 -22.44
C SER A 57 1.30 -11.96 -21.54
N ALA A 58 2.42 -12.37 -22.14
CA ALA A 58 3.71 -12.47 -21.45
C ALA A 58 4.19 -11.15 -20.81
N THR A 59 3.62 -10.00 -21.19
CA THR A 59 3.96 -8.69 -20.61
C THR A 59 3.14 -8.33 -19.38
N VAL A 60 2.02 -9.02 -19.12
CA VAL A 60 1.15 -8.77 -17.96
C VAL A 60 1.90 -8.88 -16.63
N PRO A 61 2.73 -9.92 -16.36
CA PRO A 61 3.42 -10.06 -15.07
C PRO A 61 4.41 -8.94 -14.83
N ILE A 62 5.07 -8.45 -15.89
CA ILE A 62 6.03 -7.36 -15.81
C ILE A 62 5.32 -6.05 -15.41
N LYS A 63 4.18 -5.77 -16.04
CA LYS A 63 3.35 -4.60 -15.74
C LYS A 63 2.72 -4.69 -14.34
N ALA A 64 2.19 -5.86 -13.97
CA ALA A 64 1.66 -6.10 -12.65
C ALA A 64 2.72 -5.95 -11.56
N PHE A 65 3.94 -6.45 -11.81
CA PHE A 65 5.05 -6.31 -10.90
C PHE A 65 5.42 -4.84 -10.67
N GLY A 66 5.54 -4.04 -11.72
CA GLY A 66 5.82 -2.60 -11.57
C GLY A 66 4.73 -1.86 -10.80
N LEU A 67 3.45 -2.16 -11.04
CA LEU A 67 2.33 -1.60 -10.27
C LEU A 67 2.41 -2.00 -8.79
N SER A 68 2.69 -3.28 -8.51
CA SER A 68 2.82 -3.77 -7.13
C SER A 68 3.94 -3.04 -6.38
N VAL A 69 5.09 -2.85 -7.01
CA VAL A 69 6.23 -2.13 -6.42
C VAL A 69 5.89 -0.67 -6.15
N LEU A 70 5.18 -0.01 -7.08
CA LEU A 70 4.74 1.37 -6.89
C LEU A 70 3.82 1.51 -5.67
N LEU A 71 2.84 0.61 -5.52
CA LEU A 71 1.93 0.60 -4.37
C LEU A 71 2.67 0.32 -3.05
N LEU A 72 3.59 -0.65 -3.06
CA LEU A 72 4.42 -0.97 -1.89
C LEU A 72 5.33 0.19 -1.50
N ALA A 73 5.95 0.86 -2.47
CA ALA A 73 6.80 2.02 -2.21
C ALA A 73 5.98 3.20 -1.66
N GLY A 74 4.74 3.36 -2.12
CA GLY A 74 3.83 4.40 -1.63
C GLY A 74 3.33 4.17 -0.19
N TYR A 75 3.18 2.91 0.22
CA TYR A 75 2.69 2.52 1.55
C TYR A 75 3.38 3.24 2.73
N PRO A 76 4.72 3.21 2.90
CA PRO A 76 5.37 3.85 4.04
C PRO A 76 5.15 5.38 4.07
N PHE A 77 5.01 6.04 2.92
CA PHE A 77 4.71 7.47 2.87
C PHE A 77 3.28 7.76 3.30
N ALA A 78 2.31 6.96 2.85
CA ALA A 78 0.93 7.08 3.32
C ALA A 78 0.83 6.82 4.83
N LEU A 79 1.56 5.82 5.34
CA LEU A 79 1.58 5.50 6.76
C LEU A 79 2.27 6.59 7.59
N ALA A 80 3.37 7.18 7.12
CA ALA A 80 4.00 8.34 7.75
C ALA A 80 3.02 9.54 7.81
N GLY A 81 2.25 9.75 6.74
CA GLY A 81 1.17 10.73 6.71
C GLY A 81 0.05 10.44 7.71
N HIS A 82 -0.29 9.16 7.92
CA HIS A 82 -1.29 8.75 8.91
C HIS A 82 -0.85 9.08 10.36
N TYR A 83 0.45 9.10 10.61
CA TYR A 83 1.00 9.52 11.89
C TYR A 83 1.34 11.02 11.96
N ASP A 84 0.93 11.82 10.96
CA ASP A 84 1.22 13.25 10.83
C ASP A 84 2.73 13.58 10.89
N MET A 85 3.60 12.68 10.40
CA MET A 85 5.06 12.75 10.57
C MET A 85 5.80 13.66 9.57
N PHE A 86 5.15 14.16 8.52
CA PHE A 86 5.83 15.03 7.52
C PHE A 86 6.02 16.47 8.00
N ASN A 87 5.36 16.87 9.08
CA ASN A 87 5.54 18.20 9.66
C ASN A 87 5.95 18.06 11.14
N PRO A 88 7.18 18.47 11.52
CA PRO A 88 7.63 18.35 12.91
C PRO A 88 6.86 19.26 13.88
N ARG A 89 6.06 20.21 13.36
CA ARG A 89 5.22 21.11 14.16
C ARG A 89 3.82 20.56 14.41
N THR A 90 3.45 19.43 13.79
CA THR A 90 2.14 18.80 14.02
C THR A 90 2.22 17.69 15.05
N ARG A 91 1.16 17.54 15.85
CA ARG A 91 0.94 16.37 16.70
C ARG A 91 -0.02 15.42 16.00
N ARG A 92 -0.02 14.14 16.41
CA ARG A 92 -0.97 13.13 15.90
C ARG A 92 -2.40 13.66 16.04
N SER A 93 -3.11 13.72 14.91
CA SER A 93 -4.48 14.26 14.87
C SER A 93 -5.54 13.32 15.42
N TRP A 94 -5.22 12.03 15.59
CA TRP A 94 -6.15 10.97 16.04
C TRP A 94 -7.41 10.85 15.17
N THR A 95 -7.33 11.31 13.93
CA THR A 95 -8.38 11.14 12.93
C THR A 95 -8.14 9.87 12.13
N TYR A 96 -9.22 9.24 11.65
CA TYR A 96 -9.13 8.02 10.85
C TYR A 96 -8.32 8.21 9.56
N CYS A 97 -8.39 9.39 8.93
CA CYS A 97 -7.62 9.72 7.75
C CYS A 97 -7.11 11.18 7.77
N PRO A 98 -5.92 11.42 8.34
CA PRO A 98 -5.34 12.76 8.43
C PRO A 98 -5.06 13.38 7.07
N ARG A 99 -4.95 14.71 7.04
CA ARG A 99 -4.69 15.45 5.79
C ARG A 99 -3.40 15.01 5.10
N GLN A 100 -2.35 14.71 5.88
CA GLN A 100 -1.06 14.25 5.33
C GLN A 100 -1.21 12.87 4.65
N GLU A 101 -1.94 11.94 5.26
CA GLU A 101 -2.28 10.64 4.66
C GLU A 101 -3.07 10.82 3.36
N ARG A 102 -4.11 11.67 3.35
CA ARG A 102 -4.92 11.93 2.15
C ARG A 102 -4.09 12.42 0.98
N ILE A 103 -3.12 13.30 1.23
CA ILE A 103 -2.22 13.81 0.19
C ILE A 103 -1.33 12.69 -0.33
N ALA A 104 -0.71 11.91 0.56
CA ALA A 104 0.13 10.79 0.16
C ALA A 104 -0.64 9.73 -0.64
N LEU A 105 -1.86 9.37 -0.21
CA LEU A 105 -2.75 8.47 -0.94
C LEU A 105 -3.13 9.01 -2.32
N ALA A 106 -3.42 10.30 -2.42
CA ALA A 106 -3.75 10.94 -3.71
C ALA A 106 -2.56 10.89 -4.67
N VAL A 107 -1.34 11.18 -4.19
CA VAL A 107 -0.11 11.09 -4.99
C VAL A 107 0.10 9.67 -5.49
N VAL A 108 0.03 8.67 -4.60
CA VAL A 108 0.20 7.26 -4.98
C VAL A 108 -0.88 6.81 -5.95
N GLY A 109 -2.14 7.20 -5.73
CA GLY A 109 -3.26 6.89 -6.62
C GLY A 109 -3.08 7.47 -8.02
N VAL A 110 -2.69 8.75 -8.12
CA VAL A 110 -2.38 9.41 -9.40
C VAL A 110 -1.21 8.71 -10.11
N SER A 111 -0.14 8.38 -9.38
CA SER A 111 1.00 7.65 -9.94
C SER A 111 0.62 6.25 -10.42
N ALA A 112 -0.23 5.53 -9.68
CA ALA A 112 -0.71 4.20 -10.06
C ALA A 112 -1.59 4.25 -11.33
N VAL A 113 -2.48 5.24 -11.43
CA VAL A 113 -3.30 5.46 -12.64
C VAL A 113 -2.42 5.83 -13.83
N ALA A 114 -1.50 6.77 -13.66
CA ALA A 114 -0.56 7.18 -14.71
C ALA A 114 0.30 5.99 -15.18
N TYR A 115 0.85 5.22 -14.24
CA TYR A 115 1.59 4.00 -14.54
C TYR A 115 0.76 3.01 -15.35
N THR A 116 -0.47 2.72 -14.90
CA THR A 116 -1.35 1.74 -15.56
C THR A 116 -1.73 2.20 -16.96
N ALA A 117 -2.06 3.48 -17.16
CA ALA A 117 -2.37 4.06 -18.46
C ALA A 117 -1.16 3.96 -19.42
N LEU A 118 0.03 4.36 -18.96
CA LEU A 118 1.25 4.28 -19.76
C LEU A 118 1.65 2.83 -20.07
N ALA A 119 1.46 1.92 -19.12
CA ALA A 119 1.72 0.50 -19.29
C ALA A 119 0.71 -0.15 -20.25
N ALA A 120 -0.52 0.35 -20.35
CA ALA A 120 -1.51 -0.14 -21.32
C ALA A 120 -1.20 0.29 -22.76
N LEU A 121 -0.52 1.42 -22.95
CA LEU A 121 -0.12 1.94 -24.26
C LEU A 121 1.15 1.29 -24.85
N ARG A 122 1.88 0.51 -24.05
CA ARG A 122 3.11 -0.19 -24.44
C ARG A 122 2.88 -1.69 -24.50
#